data_AF-A0A5R2N1R3-F1
#
_entry.id   AF-A0A5R2N1R3-F1
#
_cell.length_a   1.000
_cell.length_b   1.000
_cell.length_c   1.000
_cell.angle_alpha   90.00
_cell.angle_beta   90.00
_cell.angle_gamma   90.00
#
_symmetry.space_group_name_H-M   'P 1'
#
loop_
_entity.id
_entity.type
_entity.pdbx_description
1 polymer ?
#
loop_
_entity_poly.entity_id
_entity_poly.type
_entity_poly.pdbx_seq_one_letter_code
_entity_poly.pdbx_strand_id
1 'polypeptide(L)'
;VLLTAKAQSLADSDPAAARTAAIEANRLAPDFAPAAVAAAAALFKQNDVRKGSKILETAWKAEPHPEIAELYTHARPGDAVLDRLNRAKKLQEMKKNHTESSMTVARAALDAQDLSTARREAEAAIRMDRREGAYLLLADIEEAETGDQ
;
A
#
# COMPACT_ATOMS: atom_id res chain seq x y z
N VAL A 1 -0.96 -18.66 -7.97
CA VAL A 1 0.52 -18.52 -7.91
C VAL A 1 1.17 -18.52 -9.30
N LEU A 2 1.00 -19.56 -10.14
CA LEU A 2 1.65 -19.61 -11.47
C LEU A 2 1.28 -18.45 -12.42
N LEU A 3 0.02 -18.01 -12.42
CA LEU A 3 -0.40 -16.88 -13.27
C LEU A 3 0.18 -15.53 -12.82
N THR A 4 0.42 -15.34 -11.52
CA THR A 4 1.10 -14.15 -10.99
C THR A 4 2.55 -14.10 -11.48
N ALA A 5 3.27 -15.22 -11.39
CA ALA A 5 4.64 -15.33 -11.91
C ALA A 5 4.69 -15.12 -13.44
N LYS A 6 3.73 -15.69 -14.18
CA LYS A 6 3.60 -15.45 -15.63
C LYS A 6 3.34 -13.97 -15.96
N ALA A 7 2.51 -13.29 -15.17
CA ALA A 7 2.27 -11.87 -15.36
C ALA A 7 3.55 -11.04 -15.15
N GLN A 8 4.32 -11.34 -14.11
CA GLN A 8 5.60 -10.68 -13.84
C GLN A 8 6.60 -10.92 -14.97
N SER A 9 6.74 -12.15 -15.48
CA SER A 9 7.69 -12.46 -16.57
C SER A 9 7.33 -11.78 -17.89
N LEU A 10 6.05 -11.50 -18.12
CA LEU A 10 5.56 -10.88 -19.36
C LEU A 10 5.50 -9.35 -19.27
N ALA A 11 5.74 -8.76 -18.10
CA ALA A 11 5.45 -7.35 -17.84
C ALA A 11 6.17 -6.39 -18.81
N ASP A 12 7.37 -6.74 -19.24
CA ASP A 12 8.21 -5.92 -20.12
C ASP A 12 8.13 -6.36 -21.59
N SER A 13 7.90 -7.66 -21.86
CA SER A 13 7.89 -8.20 -23.22
C SER A 13 6.51 -8.20 -23.88
N ASP A 14 5.44 -8.38 -23.11
CA ASP A 14 4.05 -8.38 -23.59
C ASP A 14 3.09 -7.86 -22.49
N PRO A 15 2.94 -6.53 -22.38
CA PRO A 15 2.09 -5.91 -21.35
C PRO A 15 0.61 -6.33 -21.43
N ALA A 16 0.11 -6.69 -22.62
CA ALA A 16 -1.29 -7.09 -22.81
C ALA A 16 -1.52 -8.50 -22.26
N ALA A 17 -0.62 -9.44 -22.56
CA ALA A 17 -0.67 -10.78 -22.00
C ALA A 17 -0.40 -10.79 -20.49
N ALA A 18 0.55 -9.98 -20.01
CA ALA A 18 0.84 -9.79 -18.59
C ALA A 18 -0.41 -9.35 -17.82
N ARG A 19 -1.13 -8.35 -18.33
CA ARG A 19 -2.39 -7.89 -17.74
C ARG A 19 -3.44 -8.97 -17.68
N THR A 20 -3.63 -9.69 -18.79
CA THR A 20 -4.64 -10.76 -18.86
C THR A 20 -4.35 -11.83 -17.82
N ALA A 21 -3.08 -12.25 -17.71
CA ALA A 21 -2.64 -13.21 -16.71
C ALA A 21 -2.83 -12.68 -15.27
N ALA A 22 -2.52 -11.40 -15.03
CA ALA A 22 -2.64 -10.79 -13.70
C ALA A 22 -4.11 -10.68 -13.24
N ILE A 23 -4.99 -10.20 -14.12
CA ILE A 23 -6.43 -10.09 -13.81
C ILE A 23 -7.03 -11.48 -13.57
N GLU A 24 -6.65 -12.47 -14.37
CA GLU A 24 -7.11 -13.84 -14.18
C GLU A 24 -6.57 -14.44 -12.88
N ALA A 25 -5.30 -14.19 -12.54
CA ALA A 25 -4.73 -14.61 -11.26
C ALA A 25 -5.52 -14.04 -10.07
N ASN A 26 -5.86 -12.74 -10.11
CA ASN A 26 -6.65 -12.09 -9.08
C ASN A 26 -8.11 -12.58 -9.06
N ARG A 27 -8.69 -12.93 -10.21
CA ARG A 27 -10.03 -13.52 -10.26
C ARG A 27 -10.09 -14.87 -9.55
N LEU A 28 -9.03 -15.67 -9.67
CA LEU A 28 -8.93 -16.98 -9.02
C LEU A 28 -8.60 -16.88 -7.53
N ALA A 29 -7.86 -15.85 -7.10
CA ALA A 29 -7.47 -15.64 -5.70
C ALA A 29 -7.50 -14.13 -5.36
N PRO A 30 -8.69 -13.55 -5.10
CA PRO A 30 -8.87 -12.10 -4.91
C PRO A 30 -8.36 -11.58 -3.55
N ASP A 31 -8.07 -12.48 -2.62
CA ASP A 31 -7.49 -12.24 -1.30
C ASP A 31 -5.97 -12.41 -1.27
N PHE A 32 -5.36 -12.92 -2.36
CA PHE A 32 -3.93 -13.14 -2.44
C PHE A 32 -3.19 -11.89 -2.89
N ALA A 33 -2.48 -11.24 -1.97
CA ALA A 33 -1.83 -9.94 -2.18
C ALA A 33 -0.97 -9.85 -3.46
N PRO A 34 -0.08 -10.81 -3.79
CA PRO A 34 0.72 -10.74 -5.02
C PRO A 34 -0.12 -10.74 -6.30
N ALA A 35 -1.26 -11.43 -6.33
CA ALA A 35 -2.16 -11.40 -7.50
C ALA A 35 -2.89 -10.05 -7.60
N ALA A 36 -3.37 -9.52 -6.47
CA ALA A 36 -4.01 -8.21 -6.42
C ALA A 36 -3.07 -7.07 -6.83
N VAL A 37 -1.83 -7.09 -6.33
CA VAL A 37 -0.77 -6.13 -6.67
C VAL A 37 -0.44 -6.19 -8.17
N ALA A 38 -0.19 -7.39 -8.71
CA ALA A 38 0.09 -7.56 -10.14
C ALA A 38 -1.06 -7.05 -11.03
N ALA A 39 -2.32 -7.38 -10.66
CA ALA A 39 -3.49 -6.96 -11.42
C ALA A 39 -3.71 -5.44 -11.36
N ALA A 40 -3.57 -4.84 -10.17
CA ALA A 40 -3.72 -3.41 -9.98
C ALA A 40 -2.61 -2.62 -10.69
N ALA A 41 -1.36 -3.06 -10.61
CA ALA A 41 -0.24 -2.44 -11.30
C ALA A 41 -0.45 -2.42 -12.83
N ALA A 42 -0.93 -3.54 -13.39
CA ALA A 42 -1.26 -3.62 -14.81
C ALA A 42 -2.40 -2.67 -15.21
N LEU A 43 -3.38 -2.45 -14.33
CA LEU A 43 -4.48 -1.49 -14.56
C LEU A 43 -4.02 -0.03 -14.43
N PHE A 44 -3.13 0.26 -13.48
CA PHE A 44 -2.57 1.62 -13.31
C PHE A 44 -1.72 2.05 -14.51
N LYS A 45 -0.93 1.14 -15.09
CA LYS A 45 -0.22 1.39 -16.36
C LYS A 45 -1.16 1.77 -17.52
N GLN A 46 -2.45 1.43 -17.43
CA GLN A 46 -3.48 1.77 -18.43
C GLN A 46 -4.39 2.92 -17.99
N ASN A 47 -4.01 3.65 -16.93
CA ASN A 47 -4.82 4.71 -16.32
C ASN A 47 -6.18 4.25 -15.77
N ASP A 48 -6.42 2.95 -15.58
CA ASP A 48 -7.63 2.41 -14.94
C ASP A 48 -7.46 2.34 -13.41
N VAL A 49 -7.22 3.53 -12.82
CA VAL A 49 -6.95 3.69 -11.39
C VAL A 49 -8.12 3.23 -10.54
N ARG A 50 -9.36 3.49 -10.99
CA ARG A 50 -10.56 3.14 -10.25
C ARG A 50 -10.68 1.64 -10.08
N LYS A 51 -10.45 0.86 -11.14
CA LYS A 51 -10.55 -0.60 -11.08
C LYS A 51 -9.38 -1.20 -10.31
N GLY A 52 -8.16 -0.73 -10.54
CA GLY A 52 -6.99 -1.22 -9.80
C GLY A 52 -7.11 -0.95 -8.30
N SER A 53 -7.58 0.24 -7.90
CA SER A 53 -7.81 0.59 -6.49
C SER A 53 -8.83 -0.35 -5.84
N LYS A 54 -9.93 -0.70 -6.53
CA LYS A 54 -10.93 -1.64 -6.01
C LYS A 54 -10.36 -3.05 -5.78
N ILE A 55 -9.47 -3.52 -6.65
CA ILE A 55 -8.81 -4.83 -6.48
C ILE A 55 -7.97 -4.82 -5.20
N LEU A 56 -7.16 -3.77 -5.01
CA LEU A 56 -6.34 -3.60 -3.80
C LEU A 56 -7.20 -3.49 -2.54
N GLU A 57 -8.30 -2.74 -2.58
CA GLU A 57 -9.24 -2.62 -1.45
C GLU A 57 -9.88 -3.97 -1.07
N THR A 58 -10.19 -4.83 -2.05
CA THR A 58 -10.70 -6.18 -1.79
C THR A 58 -9.67 -7.03 -1.07
N ALA A 59 -8.42 -7.07 -1.56
CA ALA A 59 -7.36 -7.84 -0.94
C ALA A 59 -7.01 -7.30 0.46
N TRP A 60 -6.97 -5.97 0.63
CA TRP A 60 -6.74 -5.32 1.92
C TRP A 60 -7.79 -5.68 2.98
N LYS A 61 -9.07 -5.79 2.58
CA LYS A 61 -10.14 -6.22 3.48
C LYS A 61 -10.04 -7.70 3.88
N ALA A 62 -9.39 -8.53 3.07
CA ALA A 62 -9.06 -9.89 3.49
C ALA A 62 -7.92 -9.83 4.50
N GLU A 63 -6.75 -9.37 4.08
CA GLU A 63 -5.54 -9.26 4.89
C GLU A 63 -4.72 -8.02 4.46
N PRO A 64 -4.54 -7.02 5.35
CA PRO A 64 -3.67 -5.88 5.06
C PRO A 64 -2.22 -6.31 4.78
N HIS A 65 -1.62 -5.75 3.74
CA HIS A 65 -0.27 -6.14 3.30
C HIS A 65 0.56 -4.92 2.85
N PRO A 66 1.86 -4.82 3.18
CA PRO A 66 2.71 -3.68 2.83
C PRO A 66 2.69 -3.34 1.33
N GLU A 67 2.85 -4.33 0.45
CA GLU A 67 2.83 -4.09 -1.00
C GLU A 67 1.47 -3.56 -1.52
N ILE A 68 0.36 -3.92 -0.87
CA ILE A 68 -0.96 -3.37 -1.21
C ILE A 68 -1.01 -1.90 -0.79
N ALA A 69 -0.56 -1.58 0.43
CA ALA A 69 -0.50 -0.22 0.93
C ALA A 69 0.33 0.67 0.00
N GLU A 70 1.58 0.25 -0.28
CA GLU A 70 2.51 0.99 -1.13
C GLU A 70 1.90 1.30 -2.51
N LEU A 71 1.36 0.28 -3.18
CA LEU A 71 0.78 0.45 -4.50
C LEU A 71 -0.51 1.29 -4.46
N TYR A 72 -1.32 1.16 -3.41
CA TYR A 72 -2.57 1.90 -3.27
C TYR A 72 -2.35 3.38 -3.00
N THR A 73 -1.39 3.73 -2.12
CA THR A 73 -1.07 5.13 -1.79
C THR A 73 -0.42 5.85 -2.97
N HIS A 74 0.27 5.12 -3.85
CA HIS A 74 0.92 5.64 -5.06
C HIS A 74 0.15 5.34 -6.36
N ALA A 75 -1.14 5.00 -6.26
CA ALA A 75 -1.94 4.53 -7.39
C ALA A 75 -2.08 5.54 -8.55
N ARG A 76 -1.84 6.83 -8.30
CA ARG A 76 -1.80 7.87 -9.33
C ARG A 76 -0.42 8.54 -9.34
N PRO A 77 0.25 8.55 -10.50
CA PRO A 77 1.41 9.41 -10.70
C PRO A 77 1.03 10.87 -10.47
N GLY A 78 1.79 11.59 -9.65
CA GLY A 78 1.58 13.00 -9.36
C GLY A 78 0.63 13.32 -8.19
N ASP A 79 0.10 12.32 -7.47
CA ASP A 79 -0.65 12.57 -6.23
C ASP A 79 0.25 13.31 -5.22
N ALA A 80 -0.27 14.41 -4.67
CA ALA A 80 0.43 15.19 -3.64
C ALA A 80 0.58 14.37 -2.35
N VAL A 81 1.49 14.78 -1.45
CA VAL A 81 1.72 14.08 -0.17
C VAL A 81 0.42 13.92 0.64
N LEU A 82 -0.46 14.93 0.62
CA LEU A 82 -1.76 14.90 1.29
C LEU A 82 -2.75 13.92 0.63
N ASP A 83 -2.71 13.75 -0.69
CA ASP A 83 -3.55 12.77 -1.38
C ASP A 83 -3.15 11.35 -0.98
N ARG A 84 -1.84 11.10 -0.85
CA ARG A 84 -1.30 9.82 -0.37
C ARG A 84 -1.72 9.55 1.08
N LEU A 85 -1.66 10.56 1.95
CA LEU A 85 -2.16 10.46 3.33
C LEU A 85 -3.67 10.16 3.37
N ASN A 86 -4.48 10.79 2.53
CA ASN A 86 -5.92 10.52 2.47
C ASN A 86 -6.20 9.08 2.03
N ARG A 87 -5.43 8.54 1.08
CA ARG A 87 -5.52 7.13 0.68
C ARG A 87 -5.11 6.18 1.79
N ALA A 88 -4.02 6.49 2.52
CA ALA A 88 -3.60 5.71 3.68
C ALA A 88 -4.69 5.66 4.76
N LYS A 89 -5.30 6.82 5.10
CA LYS A 89 -6.43 6.89 6.03
C LYS A 89 -7.62 6.07 5.55
N LYS A 90 -7.92 6.08 4.25
CA LYS A 90 -8.98 5.25 3.67
C LYS A 90 -8.72 3.75 3.83
N LEU A 91 -7.47 3.28 3.68
CA LEU A 91 -7.12 1.89 3.97
C LEU A 91 -7.30 1.57 5.46
N GLN A 92 -6.88 2.48 6.35
CA GLN A 92 -7.07 2.33 7.79
C GLN A 92 -8.56 2.27 8.15
N GLU A 93 -9.43 3.06 7.54
CA GLU A 93 -10.87 3.00 7.78
C GLU A 93 -11.48 1.63 7.49
N MET A 94 -10.94 0.91 6.50
CA MET A 94 -11.37 -0.46 6.17
C MET A 94 -10.90 -1.48 7.21
N LYS A 95 -9.77 -1.23 7.89
CA LYS A 95 -9.12 -2.12 8.86
C LYS A 95 -8.45 -1.33 10.00
N LYS A 96 -9.26 -0.74 10.88
CA LYS A 96 -8.81 0.25 11.89
C LYS A 96 -7.84 -0.28 12.95
N ASN A 97 -7.96 -1.56 13.31
CA ASN A 97 -7.20 -2.19 14.39
C ASN A 97 -6.17 -3.18 13.83
N HIS A 98 -5.32 -2.71 12.92
CA HIS A 98 -4.30 -3.54 12.30
C HIS A 98 -2.97 -2.80 12.22
N THR A 99 -1.88 -3.48 12.58
CA THR A 99 -0.54 -2.87 12.62
C THR A 99 -0.16 -2.25 11.26
N GLU A 100 -0.42 -2.97 10.16
CA GLU A 100 -0.12 -2.48 8.81
C GLU A 100 -0.92 -1.22 8.44
N SER A 101 -2.16 -1.10 8.92
CA SER A 101 -2.98 0.10 8.68
C SER A 101 -2.38 1.31 9.38
N SER A 102 -1.99 1.17 10.66
CA SER A 102 -1.34 2.24 11.40
C SER A 102 0.04 2.57 10.82
N MET A 103 0.84 1.57 10.44
CA MET A 103 2.12 1.79 9.74
C MET A 103 1.95 2.58 8.43
N THR A 104 0.94 2.24 7.63
CA THR A 104 0.64 2.92 6.36
C THR A 104 0.28 4.38 6.58
N VAL A 105 -0.56 4.69 7.58
CA VAL A 105 -0.91 6.08 7.90
C VAL A 105 0.28 6.83 8.49
N ALA A 106 1.05 6.19 9.37
CA ALA A 106 2.21 6.81 10.00
C ALA A 106 3.26 7.26 8.96
N ARG A 107 3.61 6.38 8.00
CA ARG A 107 4.55 6.71 6.92
C ARG A 107 4.01 7.84 6.04
N ALA A 108 2.75 7.76 5.61
CA ALA A 108 2.16 8.80 4.76
C ALA A 108 1.97 10.14 5.49
N ALA A 109 1.80 10.14 6.81
CA ALA A 109 1.70 11.34 7.63
C ALA A 109 3.07 12.01 7.80
N LEU A 110 4.14 11.23 7.97
CA LEU A 110 5.51 11.73 7.99
C LEU A 110 5.87 12.44 6.67
N ASP A 111 5.57 11.81 5.52
CA ASP A 111 5.73 12.41 4.19
C ASP A 111 4.97 13.74 4.05
N ALA A 112 3.80 13.83 4.67
CA ALA A 112 2.95 15.02 4.67
C ALA A 112 3.32 16.04 5.75
N GLN A 113 4.37 15.80 6.53
CA GLN A 113 4.80 16.62 7.67
C GLN A 113 3.72 16.78 8.76
N ASP A 114 2.75 15.86 8.82
CA ASP A 114 1.79 15.74 9.92
C ASP A 114 2.40 14.85 11.02
N LEU A 115 3.42 15.38 11.70
CA LEU A 115 4.23 14.64 12.67
C LEU A 115 3.41 14.14 13.86
N SER A 116 2.39 14.91 14.27
CA SER A 116 1.44 14.52 15.31
C SER A 116 0.66 13.24 14.94
N THR A 117 0.13 13.16 13.71
CA THR A 117 -0.52 11.94 13.23
C THR A 117 0.48 10.82 13.03
N ALA A 118 1.65 11.12 12.48
CA ALA A 118 2.70 10.12 12.24
C ALA A 118 3.09 9.39 13.53
N ARG A 119 3.40 10.16 14.58
CA ARG A 119 3.75 9.65 15.92
C ARG A 119 2.65 8.79 16.53
N ARG A 120 1.42 9.32 16.57
CA ARG A 120 0.27 8.62 17.16
C ARG A 120 0.05 7.24 16.52
N GLU A 121 0.19 7.16 15.20
CA GLU A 121 -0.02 5.93 14.45
C GLU A 121 1.18 4.98 14.54
N ALA A 122 2.42 5.49 14.54
CA ALA A 122 3.61 4.66 14.77
C ALA A 122 3.55 3.98 16.15
N GLU A 123 3.19 4.73 17.20
CA GLU A 123 2.98 4.15 18.53
C GLU A 123 1.82 3.15 18.57
N ALA A 124 0.75 3.40 17.83
CA ALA A 124 -0.36 2.45 17.71
C ALA A 124 0.09 1.14 17.05
N ALA A 125 0.89 1.22 15.98
CA ALA A 125 1.49 0.07 15.34
C ALA A 125 2.38 -0.72 16.32
N ILE A 126 3.27 -0.04 17.07
CA ILE A 126 4.15 -0.65 18.08
C ILE A 126 3.34 -1.36 19.17
N ARG A 127 2.24 -0.77 19.65
CA ARG A 127 1.36 -1.39 20.65
C ARG A 127 0.69 -2.66 20.13
N MET A 128 0.34 -2.70 18.84
CA MET A 128 -0.28 -3.88 18.22
C MET A 128 0.74 -4.96 17.91
N ASP A 129 1.89 -4.59 17.35
CA ASP A 129 2.97 -5.50 16.98
C ASP A 129 4.32 -4.77 16.99
N ARG A 130 5.26 -5.28 17.80
CA ARG A 130 6.58 -4.65 18.01
C ARG A 130 7.55 -5.12 16.93
N ARG A 131 7.53 -4.43 15.78
CA ARG A 131 8.43 -4.68 14.65
C ARG A 131 9.51 -3.61 14.57
N GLU A 132 10.71 -4.02 14.14
CA GLU A 132 11.85 -3.12 13.89
C GLU A 132 11.44 -1.89 13.05
N GLY A 133 10.74 -2.11 11.93
CA GLY A 133 10.31 -1.03 11.04
C GLY A 133 9.41 0.02 11.70
N ALA A 134 8.66 -0.33 12.74
CA ALA A 134 7.83 0.64 13.47
C ALA A 134 8.67 1.55 14.37
N TYR A 135 9.73 1.01 14.97
CA TYR A 135 10.69 1.79 15.75
C TYR A 135 11.58 2.66 14.88
N LEU A 136 12.01 2.18 13.71
CA LEU A 136 12.74 2.99 12.73
C LEU A 136 11.89 4.17 12.27
N LEU A 137 10.61 3.94 11.97
CA LEU A 137 9.70 5.03 11.63
C LEU A 137 9.53 6.04 12.79
N LEU A 138 9.46 5.57 14.03
CA LEU A 138 9.40 6.47 15.18
C LEU A 138 10.67 7.32 15.29
N ALA A 139 11.86 6.74 15.04
CA ALA A 139 13.11 7.48 14.99
C ALA A 139 13.11 8.56 13.89
N ASP A 140 12.65 8.22 12.67
CA ASP A 140 12.51 9.19 11.57
C ASP A 140 11.60 10.37 11.97
N ILE A 141 10.54 10.11 12.75
CA ILE A 141 9.61 11.13 13.26
C ILE A 141 10.28 12.03 14.31
N GLU A 142 11.05 11.46 15.24
CA GLU A 142 11.81 12.23 16.24
C GLU A 142 12.83 13.16 15.58
N GLU A 143 13.56 12.66 14.58
CA GLU A 143 14.53 13.45 13.80
C GLU A 143 13.83 14.64 13.12
N ALA A 144 12.69 14.39 12.47
CA ALA A 144 11.90 15.43 11.82
C ALA A 144 11.32 16.48 12.78
N GLU A 145 10.97 16.10 14.02
CA GLU A 145 10.44 17.03 15.03
C GLU A 145 11.51 17.91 15.67
N THR A 146 12.70 17.35 15.90
CA THR A 146 13.80 18.03 16.60
C THR A 146 14.68 18.84 15.66
N GLY A 147 14.73 18.47 14.37
CA GLY A 147 15.61 19.10 13.38
C GLY A 147 17.09 18.78 13.60
N ASP A 148 17.41 17.81 14.48
CA ASP A 148 18.76 17.31 14.66
C ASP A 148 19.09 16.36 13.51
N GLN A 149 20.06 16.75 12.68
CA GLN A 149 20.76 15.88 11.72
C GLN A 149 22.16 15.54 12.22
#